data_AF-A0AAW6R681-F1
#
_entry.id   AF-A0AAW6R681-F1
#
_cell.length_a   1.000
_cell.length_b   1.000
_cell.length_c   1.000
_cell.angle_alpha   90.00
_cell.angle_beta   90.00
_cell.angle_gamma   90.00
#
_symmetry.space_group_name_H-M   'P 1'
#
loop_
_entity.id
_entity.type
_entity.pdbx_description
1 polymer ?
#
loop_
_entity_poly.entity_id
_entity_poly.type
_entity_poly.pdbx_seq_one_letter_code
_entity_poly.pdbx_strand_id
1 'polypeptide(L)'
;MSIKTIKYFSTIIVAIVAVLAGWWLWNYYMQSPWTRDGKIRAEKVSITPQVSGRIVELNIKDNQLVNAGDLLLTIDKKPFQIAELNAQAQLAKA
;
A
#
# COMPACT_ATOMS: atom_id res chain seq x y z
N MET A 1 -39.56 -43.20 -36.12
CA MET A 1 -39.72 -42.66 -34.75
C MET A 1 -40.93 -41.73 -34.76
N SER A 2 -41.94 -41.96 -33.93
CA SER A 2 -43.20 -41.20 -33.98
C SER A 2 -42.94 -39.70 -33.74
N ILE A 3 -43.60 -38.82 -34.49
CA ILE A 3 -43.50 -37.35 -34.39
C ILE A 3 -43.73 -36.85 -32.96
N LYS A 4 -44.50 -37.58 -32.16
CA LYS A 4 -44.73 -37.28 -30.74
C LYS A 4 -43.44 -37.44 -29.94
N THR A 5 -42.68 -38.52 -30.16
CA THR A 5 -41.41 -38.80 -29.48
C THR A 5 -40.35 -37.74 -29.82
N ILE A 6 -40.30 -37.28 -31.07
CA ILE A 6 -39.39 -36.19 -31.50
C ILE A 6 -39.69 -34.88 -30.77
N LYS A 7 -40.98 -34.56 -30.57
CA LYS A 7 -41.41 -33.35 -29.88
C LYS A 7 -41.00 -33.37 -28.40
N TYR A 8 -41.24 -34.47 -27.70
CA TYR A 8 -40.85 -34.59 -26.29
C TYR A 8 -39.33 -34.53 -26.11
N PHE A 9 -38.56 -35.17 -26.99
CA PHE A 9 -37.10 -35.13 -26.93
C PHE A 9 -36.55 -33.72 -27.16
N SER A 10 -37.12 -32.97 -28.11
CA SER A 10 -36.76 -31.56 -28.34
C SER A 10 -37.04 -30.69 -27.12
N THR A 11 -38.19 -30.86 -26.46
CA THR A 11 -38.53 -30.08 -25.25
C THR A 11 -37.58 -30.39 -24.10
N ILE A 12 -37.18 -31.66 -23.92
CA ILE A 12 -36.22 -32.06 -22.88
C ILE A 12 -34.84 -31.44 -23.14
N ILE A 13 -34.36 -31.45 -24.39
CA ILE A 13 -33.08 -30.82 -24.74
C ILE A 13 -33.11 -29.33 -24.42
N VAL A 14 -34.16 -28.62 -24.81
CA VAL A 14 -34.29 -27.18 -24.54
C VAL A 14 -34.33 -26.91 -23.03
N ALA A 15 -35.05 -27.74 -22.26
CA ALA A 15 -35.10 -27.61 -20.80
C ALA A 15 -33.72 -27.83 -20.16
N ILE A 16 -32.96 -28.83 -20.61
CA ILE A 16 -31.60 -29.09 -20.11
C ILE A 16 -30.67 -27.90 -20.41
N VAL A 17 -30.71 -27.37 -21.63
CA VAL A 17 -29.89 -26.21 -22.02
C VAL A 17 -30.24 -24.98 -21.17
N ALA A 18 -31.53 -24.76 -20.90
CA ALA A 18 -31.97 -23.64 -20.06
C ALA A 18 -31.45 -23.78 -18.60
N VAL A 19 -31.49 -24.99 -18.03
CA VAL A 19 -30.97 -25.26 -16.69
C VAL A 19 -29.45 -25.05 -16.64
N LEU A 20 -28.71 -25.54 -17.64
CA LEU A 20 -27.25 -25.37 -17.72
C LEU A 20 -26.86 -23.89 -17.88
N ALA A 21 -27.57 -23.15 -18.73
CA ALA A 21 -27.35 -21.72 -18.91
C ALA A 21 -27.63 -20.94 -17.62
N GLY A 22 -28.73 -21.26 -16.92
CA GLY A 22 -29.05 -20.66 -15.63
C GLY A 22 -28.01 -20.96 -14.56
N TRP A 23 -27.53 -22.21 -14.49
CA TRP A 23 -26.47 -22.61 -13.57
C TRP A 23 -25.14 -21.88 -13.85
N TRP A 24 -24.76 -21.76 -15.12
CA TRP A 24 -23.55 -21.05 -15.52
C TRP A 24 -23.63 -19.55 -15.18
N LEU A 25 -24.76 -18.92 -15.48
CA LEU A 25 -24.99 -17.50 -15.17
C LEU A 25 -24.96 -17.26 -13.66
N TRP A 26 -25.62 -18.13 -12.88
CA TRP A 26 -25.60 -18.07 -11.43
C TRP A 26 -24.16 -18.15 -10.90
N ASN A 27 -23.38 -19.11 -11.39
CA ASN A 27 -22.00 -19.29 -10.96
C ASN A 27 -21.12 -18.09 -11.31
N TYR A 28 -21.26 -17.55 -12.52
CA TYR A 28 -20.50 -16.38 -12.99
C TYR A 28 -20.76 -15.13 -12.13
N TYR A 29 -22.03 -14.84 -11.85
CA TYR A 29 -22.43 -13.64 -11.11
C TYR A 29 -22.26 -13.77 -9.60
N MET A 30 -22.47 -14.97 -9.02
CA MET A 30 -22.43 -15.14 -7.56
C MET A 30 -21.03 -15.49 -7.03
N GLN A 31 -20.17 -16.13 -7.84
CA GLN A 31 -18.81 -16.51 -7.40
C GLN A 31 -17.74 -15.47 -7.74
N SER A 32 -18.10 -14.35 -8.37
CA SER A 32 -17.19 -13.24 -8.63
C SER A 32 -17.48 -12.09 -7.65
N PRO A 33 -16.95 -12.14 -6.41
CA PRO A 33 -17.11 -11.04 -5.48
C PRO A 33 -16.37 -9.81 -6.03
N TRP A 34 -17.12 -8.88 -6.60
CA TRP A 34 -16.63 -7.58 -6.99
C TRP A 34 -16.85 -6.63 -5.82
N THR A 35 -15.81 -5.91 -5.41
CA THR A 35 -15.94 -4.84 -4.42
C THR A 35 -15.22 -3.61 -4.95
N ARG A 36 -15.88 -2.47 -4.82
CA ARG A 36 -15.27 -1.15 -5.09
C ARG A 36 -14.49 -0.64 -3.87
N ASP A 37 -14.57 -1.33 -2.74
CA ASP A 37 -13.98 -0.92 -1.47
C ASP A 37 -12.57 -1.51 -1.29
N GLY A 38 -11.70 -1.26 -2.27
CA GLY A 38 -10.28 -1.55 -2.13
C GLY A 38 -9.65 -0.62 -1.10
N LYS A 39 -9.04 -1.17 -0.04
CA LYS A 39 -8.27 -0.40 0.95
C LYS A 39 -6.80 -0.78 0.87
N ILE A 40 -5.94 0.22 0.72
CA ILE A 40 -4.49 0.05 0.76
C ILE A 40 -4.03 0.34 2.20
N ARG A 41 -3.23 -0.56 2.76
CA ARG A 41 -2.56 -0.33 4.04
C ARG A 41 -1.15 0.18 3.75
N ALA A 42 -0.82 1.34 4.28
CA ALA A 42 0.53 1.89 4.25
C ALA A 42 1.00 2.08 5.69
N GLU A 43 2.22 1.64 5.97
CA GLU A 43 2.87 1.91 7.25
C GLU A 43 3.45 3.32 7.22
N LYS A 44 3.16 4.10 8.26
CA LYS A 44 3.70 5.46 8.42
C LYS A 44 4.61 5.47 9.63
N VAL A 45 5.88 5.77 9.41
CA VAL A 45 6.88 5.91 10.47
C VAL A 45 7.26 7.38 10.57
N SER A 46 7.27 7.92 11.79
CA SER A 46 7.74 9.28 12.06
C SER A 46 9.25 9.26 12.23
N ILE A 47 9.95 10.15 11.53
CA ILE A 47 11.39 10.33 11.66
C ILE A 47 11.64 11.58 12.50
N THR A 48 12.38 11.43 13.59
CA THR A 48 12.69 12.51 14.54
C THR A 48 14.20 12.59 14.76
N PRO A 49 14.81 13.79 14.77
CA PRO A 49 16.21 13.93 15.11
C PRO A 49 16.48 13.51 16.57
N GLN A 50 17.66 12.93 16.82
CA GLN A 50 18.08 12.53 18.17
C GLN A 50 18.44 13.71 19.08
N VAL A 51 18.69 14.88 18.50
CA VAL A 51 19.10 16.10 19.22
C VAL A 51 18.20 17.26 18.84
N SER A 52 17.93 18.12 19.83
CA SER A 52 17.19 19.37 19.62
C SER A 52 18.08 20.40 18.93
N GLY A 53 17.56 21.10 17.93
CA GLY A 53 18.28 22.17 17.26
C GLY A 53 17.48 22.81 16.15
N ARG A 54 17.99 23.92 15.62
CA ARG A 54 17.39 24.63 14.49
C ARG A 54 17.68 23.88 13.19
N ILE A 55 16.64 23.63 12.39
CA ILE A 55 16.79 23.08 11.04
C ILE A 55 17.30 24.20 10.12
N VAL A 56 18.39 23.93 9.41
CA VAL A 56 19.03 24.85 8.44
C VAL A 56 18.61 24.53 7.02
N GLU A 57 18.41 23.25 6.72
CA GLU A 57 18.08 22.77 5.37
C GLU A 57 17.15 21.55 5.45
N LEU A 58 16.20 21.49 4.51
CA LEU A 58 15.28 20.37 4.31
C LEU A 58 15.53 19.80 2.92
N ASN A 59 16.16 18.63 2.86
CA ASN A 59 16.66 18.01 1.63
C ASN A 59 15.66 17.01 1.03
N ILE A 60 14.36 17.22 1.27
CA ILE A 60 13.29 16.34 0.83
C ILE A 60 12.11 17.12 0.28
N LYS A 61 11.31 16.45 -0.55
CA LYS A 61 10.02 16.91 -1.04
C LYS A 61 8.92 15.91 -0.70
N ASP A 62 7.68 16.37 -0.70
CA ASP A 62 6.53 15.51 -0.45
C ASP A 62 6.46 14.34 -1.44
N ASN A 63 6.16 13.15 -0.92
CA ASN A 63 6.06 11.89 -1.67
C ASN A 63 7.34 11.48 -2.42
N GLN A 64 8.49 12.05 -2.06
CA GLN A 64 9.78 11.63 -2.59
C GLN A 64 10.13 10.22 -2.12
N LEU A 65 10.59 9.37 -3.04
CA LEU A 65 11.19 8.09 -2.69
C LEU A 65 12.57 8.33 -2.05
N VAL A 66 12.79 7.75 -0.87
CA VAL A 66 14.04 7.86 -0.12
C VAL A 66 14.57 6.47 0.25
N ASN A 67 15.88 6.35 0.36
CA ASN A 67 16.58 5.14 0.76
C ASN A 67 17.20 5.30 2.15
N ALA A 68 17.58 4.18 2.76
CA ALA A 68 18.30 4.21 4.02
C ALA A 68 19.65 4.91 3.86
N GLY A 69 19.91 5.90 4.72
CA GLY A 69 21.13 6.70 4.70
C GLY A 69 21.00 8.05 3.98
N ASP A 70 19.87 8.31 3.32
CA ASP A 70 19.64 9.60 2.66
C ASP A 70 19.57 10.74 3.68
N LEU A 71 20.21 11.87 3.35
CA LEU A 71 20.19 13.07 4.17
C LEU A 71 18.83 13.77 4.00
N LEU A 72 17.98 13.68 5.02
CA LEU A 72 16.63 14.25 4.95
C LEU A 72 16.56 15.71 5.43
N LEU A 73 17.28 16.03 6.50
CA LEU A 73 17.31 17.35 7.11
C LEU A 73 18.68 17.63 7.73
N THR A 74 19.04 18.91 7.81
CA THR A 74 20.30 19.36 8.40
C THR A 74 20.02 20.27 9.60
N ILE A 75 20.57 19.93 10.76
CA ILE A 75 20.51 20.75 11.98
C ILE A 75 21.75 21.66 12.07
N ASP A 76 21.59 22.87 12.60
CA ASP A 76 22.68 23.81 12.84
C ASP A 76 23.73 23.20 13.79
N LYS A 77 24.96 23.08 13.30
CA LYS A 77 26.09 22.48 14.01
C LYS A 77 26.77 23.44 14.98
N LYS A 78 26.56 24.75 14.85
CA LYS A 78 27.31 25.77 15.61
C LYS A 78 27.21 25.58 17.13
N PRO A 79 26.02 25.38 17.74
CA PRO A 79 25.94 25.20 19.19
C PRO A 79 26.68 23.94 19.67
N PHE A 80 26.64 22.87 18.87
CA PHE A 80 27.31 21.61 19.19
C PHE A 80 28.84 21.73 19.11
N GLN A 81 29.35 22.42 18.09
CA GLN A 81 30.79 22.69 17.95
C GLN A 81 31.32 23.56 19.10
N ILE A 82 30.57 24.59 19.50
CA ILE A 82 30.95 25.44 20.64
C ILE A 82 30.99 24.61 21.94
N ALA A 83 29.99 23.75 22.16
CA ALA A 83 29.96 22.87 23.33
C ALA A 83 31.13 21.88 23.35
N GLU A 84 31.47 21.31 22.19
CA GLU A 84 32.63 20.41 22.03
C GLU A 84 33.95 21.13 22.35
N LEU A 85 34.17 22.32 21.78
CA LEU A 85 35.37 23.12 22.03
C LEU A 85 35.51 23.50 23.51
N ASN A 86 34.41 23.86 24.17
CA ASN A 86 34.40 24.16 25.60
C ASN A 86 34.79 22.94 26.44
N ALA A 87 34.28 21.75 26.10
CA ALA A 87 34.62 20.51 26.78
C ALA A 87 36.11 20.14 26.61
N GLN A 88 36.65 20.29 25.39
CA GLN A 88 38.07 20.06 25.10
C GLN A 88 38.96 21.04 25.87
N ALA A 89 38.59 22.33 25.91
CA ALA A 89 39.33 23.34 26.67
C ALA A 89 39.30 23.08 28.18
N GLN A 90 38.21 22.53 28.71
CA GLN A 90 38.10 22.15 30.12
C GLN A 90 38.97 20.93 30.44
N LEU A 91 39.03 19.94 29.55
CA LEU A 91 39.91 18.78 29.69
C LEU A 91 41.39 19.17 29.65
N ALA A 92 41.79 20.08 28.76
CA ALA A 92 43.19 20.51 28.65
C ALA A 92 43.67 21.38 29.83
N LYS A 93 42.75 21.93 30.62
CA LYS A 93 43.07 22.70 31.84
C LYS A 93 43.21 21.82 33.09
N ALA A 94 42.69 20.58 33.06
CA ALA A 94 42.76 19.62 34.15
C ALA A 94 44.09 18.86 34.14
#